data_AF-A0A150XXQ5-F1
#
_entry.id   AF-A0A150XXQ5-F1
#
_cell.length_a   1.000
_cell.length_b   1.000
_cell.length_c   1.000
_cell.angle_alpha   90.00
_cell.angle_beta   90.00
_cell.angle_gamma   90.00
#
_symmetry.space_group_name_H-M   'P 1'
#
loop_
_entity.id
_entity.type
_entity.pdbx_description
1 polymer ?
#
loop_
_entity_poly.entity_id
_entity_poly.type
_entity_poly.pdbx_seq_one_letter_code
_entity_poly.pdbx_strand_id
1 'polypeptide(L)'
;MKTIYKAINLMIIFSVFGMMSCQNGSSFADEKAELTERLEKAEANIDKAIEDIDKRMENAGDETKESLEEIREDLLEEKSALEEAADDVADATEEAWEDTKSAVSRTYDDVTEGLENVKSNIQDLFDNK
;
A
#
# COMPACT_ATOMS: atom_id res chain seq x y z
N MET A 1 40.84 2.58 -13.52
CA MET A 1 39.66 3.21 -14.13
C MET A 1 38.43 2.55 -13.54
N LYS A 2 37.67 3.30 -12.73
CA LYS A 2 36.49 2.81 -12.02
C LYS A 2 35.33 2.69 -13.02
N THR A 3 34.85 1.48 -13.26
CA THR A 3 33.54 1.24 -13.87
C THR A 3 32.49 1.48 -12.81
N ILE A 4 32.08 2.74 -12.72
CA ILE A 4 30.95 3.23 -11.96
C ILE A 4 29.69 2.99 -12.84
N TYR A 5 28.54 2.83 -12.19
CA TYR A 5 27.18 2.89 -12.76
C TYR A 5 26.59 1.59 -13.32
N LYS A 6 26.36 0.61 -12.43
CA LYS A 6 25.19 -0.29 -12.48
C LYS A 6 24.52 -0.33 -11.12
N ALA A 7 23.93 0.80 -10.76
CA ALA A 7 22.88 0.89 -9.77
C ALA A 7 21.89 1.88 -10.38
N ILE A 8 20.94 1.34 -11.15
CA ILE A 8 19.73 2.07 -11.51
C ILE A 8 18.95 2.15 -10.21
N ASN A 9 19.34 3.15 -9.43
CA ASN A 9 18.67 3.60 -8.25
C ASN A 9 17.33 4.15 -8.75
N LEU A 10 16.27 3.37 -8.55
CA LEU A 10 14.89 3.71 -8.85
C LEU A 10 14.46 4.84 -7.90
N MET A 11 14.97 6.03 -8.16
CA MET A 11 14.62 7.26 -7.46
C MET A 11 13.36 7.81 -8.12
N ILE A 12 12.21 7.22 -7.78
CA ILE A 12 10.91 7.82 -8.11
C ILE A 12 10.71 9.00 -7.18
N ILE A 13 11.21 10.14 -7.66
CA ILE A 13 10.60 11.48 -7.64
C ILE A 13 9.61 11.68 -6.49
N PHE A 14 10.17 12.04 -5.34
CA PHE A 14 9.46 12.46 -4.12
C PHE A 14 9.24 13.98 -4.07
N SER A 15 9.04 14.66 -5.20
CA SER A 15 9.01 16.13 -5.19
C SER A 15 8.10 16.77 -6.23
N VAL A 16 6.85 16.96 -5.86
CA VAL A 16 6.16 18.25 -6.01
C VAL A 16 5.36 18.42 -4.72
N PHE A 17 5.95 18.94 -3.64
CA PHE A 17 5.86 20.36 -3.27
C PHE A 17 4.57 21.05 -3.73
N GLY A 18 3.42 20.48 -3.39
CA GLY A 18 2.17 21.21 -3.24
C GLY A 18 2.24 21.99 -1.92
N MET A 19 2.54 23.29 -2.01
CA MET A 19 2.37 24.20 -0.90
C MET A 19 0.89 24.24 -0.51
N MET A 20 0.51 23.61 0.60
CA MET A 20 -0.70 24.00 1.33
C MET A 20 -0.28 24.33 2.76
N SER A 21 -0.12 25.62 3.01
CA SER A 21 0.07 26.15 4.35
C SER A 21 -1.22 25.95 5.15
N CYS A 22 -1.21 25.00 6.09
CA CYS A 22 -2.02 25.10 7.30
C CYS A 22 -1.10 24.88 8.50
N GLN A 23 -0.82 25.97 9.21
CA GLN A 23 -0.12 25.99 10.48
C GLN A 23 -1.18 25.98 11.59
N ASN A 24 -1.07 25.00 12.51
CA ASN A 24 -1.77 24.85 13.80
C ASN A 24 -3.23 24.35 13.80
N GLY A 25 -3.39 23.08 14.22
CA GLY A 25 -4.64 22.38 14.48
C GLY A 25 -5.24 21.83 13.19
N SER A 26 -4.93 20.57 12.84
CA SER A 26 -5.59 19.92 11.70
C SER A 26 -7.09 19.89 11.97
N SER A 27 -7.87 20.52 11.08
CA SER A 27 -9.32 20.45 11.19
C SER A 27 -9.79 19.04 10.85
N PHE A 28 -10.97 18.65 11.30
CA PHE A 28 -11.60 17.38 10.92
C PHE A 28 -11.53 17.13 9.40
N ALA A 29 -11.78 18.16 8.59
CA ALA A 29 -11.71 18.07 7.13
C ALA A 29 -10.28 17.81 6.61
N ASP A 30 -9.27 18.42 7.22
CA ASP A 30 -7.86 18.20 6.83
C ASP A 30 -7.41 16.78 7.17
N GLU A 31 -7.74 16.30 8.37
CA GLU A 31 -7.39 14.94 8.80
C GLU A 31 -8.12 13.89 7.97
N LYS A 32 -9.39 14.13 7.66
CA LYS A 32 -10.19 13.27 6.78
C LYS A 32 -9.58 13.18 5.39
N ALA A 33 -9.20 14.32 4.80
CA ALA A 33 -8.54 14.35 3.50
C ALA A 33 -7.18 13.63 3.51
N GLU A 34 -6.36 13.85 4.55
CA GLU A 34 -5.06 13.17 4.69
C GLU A 34 -5.24 11.65 4.81
N LEU A 35 -6.19 11.19 5.63
CA LEU A 35 -6.42 9.76 5.82
C LEU A 35 -6.99 9.10 4.55
N THR A 36 -7.90 9.76 3.84
CA THR A 36 -8.36 9.31 2.52
C THR A 36 -7.21 9.17 1.53
N GLU A 37 -6.33 10.18 1.41
CA GLU A 37 -5.17 10.10 0.51
C GLU A 37 -4.23 8.94 0.86
N ARG A 38 -4.04 8.67 2.16
CA ARG A 38 -3.23 7.54 2.63
C ARG A 38 -3.84 6.20 2.23
N LEU A 39 -5.15 6.03 2.39
CA LEU A 39 -5.86 4.80 2.01
C LEU A 39 -5.81 4.57 0.49
N GLU A 40 -6.15 5.59 -0.31
CA GLU A 40 -6.08 5.52 -1.77
C GLU A 40 -4.67 5.15 -2.27
N LYS A 41 -3.64 5.69 -1.61
CA LYS A 41 -2.24 5.36 -1.92
C LYS A 41 -1.90 3.93 -1.56
N ALA A 42 -2.41 3.41 -0.44
CA ALA A 42 -2.20 2.02 -0.04
C ALA A 42 -2.90 1.06 -1.03
N GLU A 43 -4.15 1.32 -1.40
CA GLU A 43 -4.87 0.55 -2.44
C GLU A 43 -4.09 0.54 -3.76
N ALA A 44 -3.61 1.71 -4.20
CA ALA A 44 -2.81 1.80 -5.42
C ALA A 44 -1.46 1.07 -5.35
N ASN A 45 -0.91 0.85 -4.15
CA ASN A 45 0.28 0.02 -3.97
C ASN A 45 -0.07 -1.47 -4.02
N ILE A 46 -1.19 -1.88 -3.45
CA ILE A 46 -1.70 -3.25 -3.56
C ILE A 46 -2.00 -3.60 -5.01
N ASP A 47 -2.66 -2.72 -5.77
CA ASP A 47 -2.95 -2.94 -7.19
C ASP A 47 -1.68 -3.17 -8.00
N LYS A 48 -0.63 -2.39 -7.72
CA LYS A 48 0.69 -2.60 -8.36
C LYS A 48 1.30 -3.93 -7.96
N ALA A 49 1.19 -4.33 -6.69
CA ALA A 49 1.72 -5.60 -6.23
C ALA A 49 1.00 -6.80 -6.89
N ILE A 50 -0.33 -6.72 -7.01
CA ILE A 50 -1.14 -7.71 -7.74
C ILE A 50 -0.71 -7.77 -9.22
N GLU A 51 -0.58 -6.63 -9.90
CA GLU A 51 -0.12 -6.59 -11.31
C GLU A 51 1.28 -7.23 -11.46
N ASP A 52 2.15 -6.98 -10.49
CA ASP A 52 3.50 -7.54 -10.43
C ASP A 52 3.53 -9.05 -10.18
N ILE A 53 2.57 -9.57 -9.40
CA ILE A 53 2.36 -11.00 -9.16
C ILE A 53 1.80 -11.66 -10.43
N ASP A 54 0.78 -11.09 -11.04
CA ASP A 54 0.16 -11.61 -12.27
C ASP A 54 1.21 -11.80 -13.37
N LYS A 55 2.10 -10.80 -13.58
CA LYS A 55 3.23 -10.90 -14.53
C LYS A 55 4.24 -12.00 -14.18
N ARG A 56 4.50 -12.21 -12.89
CA ARG A 56 5.42 -13.24 -12.41
C ARG A 56 4.84 -14.63 -12.58
N MET A 57 3.53 -14.80 -12.37
CA MET A 57 2.81 -16.05 -12.58
C MET A 57 2.88 -16.53 -14.04
N GLU A 58 2.86 -15.62 -15.03
CA GLU A 58 2.96 -15.98 -16.46
C GLU A 58 4.23 -16.80 -16.79
N ASN A 59 5.30 -16.61 -16.01
CA ASN A 59 6.61 -17.24 -16.24
C ASN A 59 7.03 -18.19 -15.11
N ALA A 60 6.15 -18.40 -14.13
CA ALA A 60 6.38 -19.26 -12.98
C ALA A 60 6.16 -20.75 -13.34
N GLY A 61 6.85 -21.65 -12.65
CA GLY A 61 6.49 -23.07 -12.65
C GLY A 61 5.30 -23.32 -11.72
N ASP A 62 4.64 -24.47 -11.85
CA ASP A 62 3.38 -24.78 -11.16
C ASP A 62 3.42 -24.51 -9.64
N GLU A 63 4.46 -24.97 -8.93
CA GLU A 63 4.61 -24.74 -7.48
C GLU A 63 4.75 -23.25 -7.12
N THR A 64 5.55 -22.49 -7.88
CA THR A 64 5.69 -21.04 -7.66
C THR A 64 4.39 -20.31 -7.98
N LYS A 65 3.64 -20.79 -8.97
CA LYS A 65 2.38 -20.20 -9.39
C LYS A 65 1.31 -20.36 -8.31
N GLU A 66 1.20 -21.53 -7.69
CA GLU A 66 0.28 -21.78 -6.56
C GLU A 66 0.56 -20.83 -5.40
N SER A 67 1.82 -20.68 -4.97
CA SER A 67 2.17 -19.72 -3.91
C SER A 67 1.89 -18.27 -4.29
N LEU A 68 2.05 -17.90 -5.56
CA LEU A 68 1.73 -16.55 -6.03
C LEU A 68 0.20 -16.30 -6.10
N GLU A 69 -0.60 -17.33 -6.41
CA GLU A 69 -2.06 -17.26 -6.37
C GLU A 69 -2.56 -17.00 -4.96
N GLU A 70 -2.02 -17.70 -3.95
CA GLU A 70 -2.36 -17.48 -2.53
C GLU A 70 -2.03 -16.03 -2.11
N ILE A 71 -0.82 -15.56 -2.39
CA ILE A 71 -0.40 -14.18 -2.08
C ILE A 71 -1.31 -13.15 -2.77
N ARG A 72 -1.72 -13.43 -4.00
CA ARG A 72 -2.62 -12.54 -4.76
C ARG A 72 -4.01 -12.48 -4.13
N GLU A 73 -4.52 -13.59 -3.64
CA GLU A 73 -5.80 -13.65 -2.92
C GLU A 73 -5.73 -12.86 -1.61
N ASP A 74 -4.67 -13.04 -0.81
CA ASP A 74 -4.45 -12.26 0.41
C ASP A 74 -4.45 -10.75 0.13
N LEU A 75 -3.73 -10.31 -0.91
CA LEU A 75 -3.71 -8.90 -1.31
C LEU A 75 -5.09 -8.37 -1.73
N LEU A 76 -5.95 -9.19 -2.33
CA LEU A 76 -7.31 -8.78 -2.67
C LEU A 76 -8.17 -8.58 -1.41
N GLU A 77 -7.97 -9.40 -0.39
CA GLU A 77 -8.63 -9.24 0.91
C GLU A 77 -8.18 -7.95 1.60
N GLU A 78 -6.87 -7.69 1.63
CA GLU A 78 -6.30 -6.46 2.19
C GLU A 78 -6.80 -5.21 1.44
N LYS A 79 -6.95 -5.29 0.12
CA LYS A 79 -7.55 -4.21 -0.67
C LYS A 79 -8.99 -3.95 -0.25
N SER A 80 -9.80 -5.00 -0.09
CA SER A 80 -11.19 -4.88 0.35
C SER A 80 -11.28 -4.23 1.74
N ALA A 81 -10.36 -4.55 2.65
CA ALA A 81 -10.31 -3.93 3.98
C ALA A 81 -9.98 -2.43 3.92
N LEU A 82 -9.11 -2.01 2.99
CA LEU A 82 -8.85 -0.58 2.75
C LEU A 82 -10.04 0.15 2.15
N GLU A 83 -10.75 -0.48 1.20
CA GLU A 83 -11.96 0.09 0.59
C GLU A 83 -13.05 0.31 1.66
N GLU A 84 -13.27 -0.67 2.54
CA GLU A 84 -14.19 -0.53 3.69
C GLU A 84 -13.73 0.59 4.65
N ALA A 85 -12.42 0.67 4.92
CA ALA A 85 -11.88 1.74 5.76
C ALA A 85 -12.02 3.13 5.11
N ALA A 86 -11.95 3.23 3.78
CA ALA A 86 -12.15 4.47 3.05
C ALA A 86 -13.62 4.92 3.10
N ASP A 87 -14.55 3.98 2.99
CA ASP A 87 -15.99 4.23 3.19
C ASP A 87 -16.28 4.73 4.62
N ASP A 88 -15.68 4.10 5.64
CA ASP A 88 -15.80 4.54 7.04
C ASP A 88 -15.29 5.98 7.24
N VAL A 89 -14.15 6.33 6.63
CA VAL A 89 -13.63 7.70 6.64
C VAL A 89 -14.61 8.65 5.93
N ALA A 90 -15.14 8.26 4.79
CA ALA A 90 -16.06 9.07 3.99
C ALA A 90 -17.38 9.36 4.72
N ASP A 91 -17.88 8.40 5.51
CA ASP A 91 -19.14 8.52 6.26
C ASP A 91 -18.95 9.09 7.68
N ALA A 92 -17.72 9.15 8.20
CA ALA A 92 -17.44 9.67 9.52
C ALA A 92 -17.95 11.11 9.72
N THR A 93 -18.48 11.36 10.91
CA THR A 93 -18.86 12.69 11.41
C THR A 93 -17.79 13.22 12.36
N GLU A 94 -17.80 14.53 12.64
CA GLU A 94 -16.89 15.13 13.62
C GLU A 94 -16.96 14.47 15.00
N GLU A 95 -18.16 14.05 15.44
CA GLU A 95 -18.36 13.43 16.75
C GLU A 95 -17.76 12.02 16.83
N ALA A 96 -17.77 11.26 15.74
CA ALA A 96 -17.24 9.89 15.67
C ALA A 96 -15.79 9.83 15.16
N TRP A 97 -15.20 10.97 14.81
CA TRP A 97 -13.96 11.03 14.04
C TRP A 97 -12.78 10.32 14.70
N GLU A 98 -12.56 10.53 15.99
CA GLU A 98 -11.42 9.94 16.68
C GLU A 98 -11.50 8.41 16.73
N ASP A 99 -12.71 7.85 16.87
CA ASP A 99 -12.92 6.41 16.86
C ASP A 99 -12.70 5.84 15.45
N THR A 100 -13.27 6.47 14.42
CA THR A 100 -13.05 6.07 13.02
C THR A 100 -11.57 6.14 12.66
N LYS A 101 -10.91 7.27 12.95
CA LYS A 101 -9.47 7.48 12.69
C LYS A 101 -8.64 6.39 13.37
N SER A 102 -8.96 6.05 14.61
CA SER A 102 -8.27 5.00 15.37
C SER A 102 -8.44 3.63 14.71
N ALA A 103 -9.66 3.26 14.30
CA ALA A 103 -9.94 1.99 13.64
C ALA A 103 -9.24 1.90 12.28
N VAL A 104 -9.44 2.89 11.42
CA VAL A 104 -8.87 2.97 10.08
C VAL A 104 -7.34 3.00 10.10
N SER A 105 -6.73 3.71 11.07
CA SER A 105 -5.27 3.72 11.19
C SER A 105 -4.71 2.34 11.51
N ARG A 106 -5.41 1.52 12.32
CA ARG A 106 -5.00 0.12 12.56
C ARG A 106 -5.09 -0.71 11.30
N THR A 107 -6.21 -0.62 10.57
CA THR A 107 -6.35 -1.32 9.29
C THR A 107 -5.25 -0.92 8.30
N TYR A 108 -4.96 0.38 8.18
CA TYR A 108 -3.88 0.87 7.33
C TYR A 108 -2.50 0.31 7.75
N ASP A 109 -2.21 0.30 9.04
CA ASP A 109 -0.93 -0.21 9.56
C ASP A 109 -0.81 -1.72 9.33
N ASP A 110 -1.85 -2.50 9.63
CA ASP A 110 -1.92 -3.95 9.43
C ASP A 110 -1.70 -4.30 7.94
N VAL A 111 -2.41 -3.63 7.03
CA VAL A 111 -2.27 -3.80 5.58
C VAL A 111 -0.86 -3.44 5.10
N THR A 112 -0.29 -2.36 5.62
CA THR A 112 1.06 -1.92 5.25
C THR A 112 2.11 -2.94 5.67
N GLU A 113 2.00 -3.48 6.89
CA GLU A 113 2.86 -4.57 7.37
C GLU A 113 2.67 -5.85 6.53
N GLY A 114 1.43 -6.20 6.20
CA GLY A 114 1.08 -7.30 5.30
C GLY A 114 1.75 -7.17 3.94
N LEU A 115 1.70 -5.98 3.34
CA LEU A 115 2.33 -5.71 2.04
C LEU A 115 3.86 -5.81 2.08
N GLU A 116 4.50 -5.39 3.17
CA GLU A 116 5.94 -5.58 3.38
C GLU A 116 6.32 -7.07 3.46
N ASN A 117 5.51 -7.86 4.17
CA ASN A 117 5.69 -9.31 4.26
C ASN A 117 5.51 -10.00 2.90
N VAL A 118 4.47 -9.64 2.14
CA VAL A 118 4.25 -10.13 0.78
C VAL A 118 5.46 -9.86 -0.11
N LYS A 119 6.00 -8.64 -0.06
CA LYS A 119 7.19 -8.29 -0.83
C LYS A 119 8.39 -9.17 -0.46
N SER A 120 8.59 -9.47 0.83
CA SER A 120 9.64 -10.38 1.29
C SER A 120 9.40 -11.80 0.79
N ASN A 121 8.19 -12.33 0.91
CA ASN A 121 7.82 -13.67 0.46
C ASN A 121 8.08 -13.85 -1.04
N ILE A 122 7.68 -12.87 -1.85
CA ILE A 122 7.97 -12.88 -3.28
C ILE A 122 9.47 -12.89 -3.53
N GLN A 123 10.26 -12.06 -2.83
CA GLN A 123 11.73 -12.09 -2.99
C GLN A 123 12.30 -13.48 -2.69
N ASP A 124 11.89 -14.11 -1.60
CA ASP A 124 12.37 -15.44 -1.20
C ASP A 124 11.99 -16.55 -2.20
N LEU A 125 10.81 -16.47 -2.83
CA LEU A 125 10.37 -17.41 -3.87
C LEU A 125 11.25 -17.37 -5.13
N PHE A 126 11.82 -16.20 -5.45
CA PHE A 126 12.64 -16.02 -6.65
C PHE A 126 14.14 -16.07 -6.39
N ASP A 127 14.60 -15.79 -5.17
CA ASP A 127 16.02 -15.86 -4.79
C ASP A 127 16.48 -17.30 -4.46
N ASN A 128 15.56 -18.23 -4.15
CA ASN A 128 15.86 -19.65 -3.93
C ASN A 128 15.94 -20.50 -5.23
N LYS A 129 16.08 -19.88 -6.41
CA LYS A 129 16.25 -20.56 -7.70
C LYS A 129 17.70 -20.62 -8.20
#